data_AF-A0A9D4LFN4-F1
#
_entry.id   AF-A0A9D4LFN4-F1
#
_cell.length_a   1.000
_cell.length_b   1.000
_cell.length_c   1.000
_cell.angle_alpha   90.00
_cell.angle_beta   90.00
_cell.angle_gamma   90.00
#
_symmetry.space_group_name_H-M   'P 1'
#
loop_
_entity.id
_entity.type
_entity.pdbx_description
1 polymer ?
#
loop_
_entity_poly.entity_id
_entity_poly.type
_entity_poly.pdbx_seq_one_letter_code
_entity_poly.pdbx_strand_id
1 'polypeptide(L)'
;MVDSVQALRTVLTFLYTGSVCLDSTTLEVLAVLELANYLQVDDLKKLCEDFMHNYVITNVDNCIQLYAISDMYNLKTKGFILSYIQEQLDFVIKSESALEMKPDLIRSLIEDPVLSYVSREDFFNFLTNWVNEDLEGRTEHFHDLFCSIALEKMSLEFLKKDVQSSTVVTSSKLCVAKCKATIKKFFRGELCSDGKTDVIIVTGTITNEYPRPMRVFGYIVAENRWCALPNIPLMFDLSDVKFAFSPAKNCLFVCTQDNEKHTKYKFDFNKQTWTKRAYKLSPIEEMSESFNLWIGSILIMEKGHKSYIVAKVVLERGKSNVYLLEANQELTRYQKCSLVYESHSIINIKEACVARNKYICIMLVDKYASNTLLQTKVFVKKASSRKLVEITKEVSLKGEGATLFAFHKKLYMTHKMDINKVLHSVYDLFLGEWINLNCEKPLFKPSSNENSGWATCKDRLYIFGGQKRRGKNVSQSPTYDSVAVDVTSGNTDEIASLPTALTNCSALHVRVPQQYVRCHINCPHCNALANGTRENISYSESESGSESESEDEIDSGSEIESEDEIDSGSEIESEDEIDSGSENESEDEINSGSEGESEH
;
A
#
# COMPACT_ATOMS: atom_id res chain seq x y z
N MET A 1 7.53 7.01 46.01
CA MET A 1 8.50 6.27 46.85
C MET A 1 7.91 4.91 47.14
N VAL A 2 8.29 3.89 46.36
CA VAL A 2 8.22 2.53 46.90
C VAL A 2 9.25 2.48 48.01
N ASP A 3 8.85 1.99 49.17
CA ASP A 3 9.64 2.06 50.39
C ASP A 3 10.91 1.22 50.21
N SER A 4 12.09 1.83 50.14
CA SER A 4 13.37 1.14 49.94
C SER A 4 13.61 0.03 50.99
N VAL A 5 12.97 0.18 52.15
CA VAL A 5 12.92 -0.81 53.23
C VAL A 5 12.23 -2.11 52.78
N GLN A 6 11.14 -2.00 52.01
CA GLN A 6 10.39 -3.15 51.52
C GLN A 6 11.18 -3.89 50.44
N ALA A 7 11.78 -3.17 49.48
CA ALA A 7 12.64 -3.79 48.47
C ALA A 7 13.83 -4.53 49.11
N LEU A 8 14.46 -3.93 50.13
CA LEU A 8 15.56 -4.57 50.87
C LEU A 8 15.08 -5.82 51.63
N ARG A 9 13.90 -5.78 52.25
CA ARG A 9 13.30 -6.96 52.87
C ARG A 9 13.07 -8.07 51.86
N THR A 10 12.50 -7.75 50.70
CA THR A 10 12.27 -8.70 49.60
C THR A 10 13.58 -9.36 49.14
N VAL A 11 14.65 -8.58 48.94
CA VAL A 11 15.97 -9.10 48.57
C VAL A 11 16.57 -9.97 49.68
N LEU A 12 16.48 -9.55 50.95
CA LEU A 12 16.95 -10.36 52.08
C LEU A 12 16.17 -11.67 52.20
N THR A 13 14.84 -11.65 52.07
CA THR A 13 14.03 -12.86 52.05
C THR A 13 14.47 -13.81 50.93
N PHE A 14 14.76 -13.30 49.74
CA PHE A 14 15.31 -14.11 48.65
C PHE A 14 16.66 -14.72 49.02
N LEU A 15 17.58 -13.97 49.60
CA LEU A 15 18.90 -14.48 50.00
C LEU A 15 18.81 -15.62 51.05
N TYR A 16 17.83 -15.56 51.95
CA TYR A 16 17.66 -16.58 52.99
C TYR A 16 16.81 -17.79 52.54
N THR A 17 15.92 -17.63 51.56
CA THR A 17 14.93 -18.66 51.19
C THR A 17 15.02 -19.16 49.75
N GLY A 18 15.74 -18.46 48.88
CA GLY A 18 15.76 -18.70 47.44
C GLY A 18 14.44 -18.37 46.72
N SER A 19 13.46 -17.75 47.41
CA SER A 19 12.13 -17.46 46.89
C SER A 19 11.81 -15.97 46.99
N VAL A 20 11.13 -15.43 45.97
CA VAL A 20 10.71 -14.03 45.92
C VAL A 20 9.30 -13.94 45.33
N CYS A 21 8.49 -13.02 45.85
CA CYS A 21 7.22 -12.62 45.25
C CYS A 21 7.40 -11.18 44.77
N LEU A 22 7.31 -10.97 43.46
CA LEU A 22 7.33 -9.64 42.86
C LEU A 22 5.88 -9.22 42.60
N ASP A 23 5.50 -8.02 43.04
CA ASP A 23 4.20 -7.45 42.72
C ASP A 23 4.15 -6.95 41.24
N SER A 24 2.96 -6.63 40.74
CA SER A 24 2.79 -6.12 39.37
C SER A 24 3.14 -4.63 39.21
N THR A 25 3.70 -3.98 40.23
CA THR A 25 4.01 -2.56 40.18
C THR A 25 5.41 -2.36 39.61
N THR A 26 5.52 -1.59 38.52
CA THR A 26 6.82 -1.27 37.89
C THR A 26 7.83 -0.75 38.91
N LEU A 27 7.41 0.10 39.85
CA LEU A 27 8.30 0.72 40.83
C LEU A 27 8.94 -0.28 41.83
N GLU A 28 8.25 -1.33 42.27
CA GLU A 28 8.83 -2.31 43.22
C GLU A 28 9.89 -3.16 42.53
N VAL A 29 9.56 -3.69 41.36
CA VAL A 29 10.48 -4.50 40.55
C VAL A 29 11.77 -3.74 40.26
N LEU A 30 11.66 -2.43 39.98
CA LEU A 30 12.83 -1.57 39.74
C LEU A 30 13.71 -1.40 40.98
N ALA A 31 13.11 -1.19 42.16
CA ALA A 31 13.87 -1.07 43.40
C ALA A 31 14.55 -2.39 43.80
N VAL A 32 13.87 -3.53 43.61
CA VAL A 32 14.44 -4.86 43.84
C VAL A 32 15.58 -5.14 42.84
N LEU A 33 15.41 -4.78 41.57
CA LEU A 33 16.44 -4.90 40.54
C LEU A 33 17.70 -4.09 40.88
N GLU A 34 17.53 -2.83 41.29
CA GLU A 34 18.64 -1.96 41.70
C GLU A 34 19.46 -2.60 42.82
N LEU A 35 18.79 -3.07 43.88
CA LEU A 35 19.43 -3.72 45.01
C LEU A 35 20.07 -5.07 44.62
N ALA A 36 19.38 -5.87 43.81
CA ALA A 36 19.92 -7.15 43.30
C ALA A 36 21.20 -6.91 42.49
N ASN A 37 21.23 -5.88 41.65
CA ASN A 37 22.41 -5.51 40.88
C ASN A 37 23.53 -4.97 41.79
N TYR A 38 23.21 -4.10 42.75
CA TYR A 38 24.19 -3.55 43.69
C TYR A 38 24.84 -4.63 44.57
N LEU A 39 24.03 -5.58 45.07
CA LEU A 39 24.47 -6.70 45.89
C LEU A 39 25.01 -7.89 45.09
N GLN A 40 25.00 -7.80 43.75
CA GLN A 40 25.48 -8.85 42.82
C GLN A 40 24.74 -10.19 42.97
N VAL A 41 23.42 -10.13 43.18
CA VAL A 41 22.53 -11.29 43.25
C VAL A 41 21.98 -11.58 41.85
N ASP A 42 22.80 -12.21 41.00
CA ASP A 42 22.52 -12.40 39.57
C ASP A 42 21.22 -13.19 39.30
N ASP A 43 20.91 -14.19 40.12
CA ASP A 43 19.68 -14.98 39.97
C ASP A 43 18.43 -14.12 40.20
N LEU A 44 18.45 -13.24 41.21
CA LEU A 44 17.34 -12.31 41.47
C LEU A 44 17.24 -11.24 40.39
N LYS A 45 18.37 -10.73 39.92
CA LYS A 45 18.42 -9.81 38.77
C LYS A 45 17.77 -10.44 37.54
N LYS A 46 18.07 -11.70 37.25
CA LYS A 46 17.47 -12.45 36.14
C LYS A 46 15.96 -12.65 36.33
N LEU A 47 15.50 -12.96 37.55
CA LEU A 47 14.06 -13.05 37.84
C LEU A 47 13.33 -11.71 37.61
N CYS A 48 13.93 -10.59 38.03
CA CYS A 48 13.38 -9.25 37.77
C CYS A 48 13.33 -8.96 36.26
N GLU A 49 14.38 -9.36 35.53
CA GLU A 49 14.44 -9.23 34.07
C GLU A 49 13.35 -10.03 33.35
N ASP A 50 13.16 -11.29 33.74
CA ASP A 50 12.11 -12.18 33.19
C ASP A 50 10.71 -11.64 33.54
N PHE A 51 10.53 -11.09 34.74
CA PHE A 51 9.27 -10.47 35.15
C PHE A 51 8.94 -9.22 34.30
N MET A 52 9.91 -8.31 34.13
CA MET A 52 9.74 -7.14 33.27
C MET A 52 9.38 -7.54 31.85
N HIS A 53 10.05 -8.56 31.30
CA HIS A 53 9.79 -9.08 29.97
C HIS A 53 8.33 -9.52 29.77
N ASN A 54 7.77 -10.24 30.73
CA ASN A 54 6.46 -10.88 30.59
C ASN A 54 5.28 -9.97 30.94
N TYR A 55 5.45 -8.95 31.81
CA TYR A 55 4.31 -8.26 32.43
C TYR A 55 4.31 -6.73 32.31
N VAL A 56 5.44 -6.08 31.98
CA VAL A 56 5.56 -4.62 32.15
C VAL A 56 5.80 -3.86 30.83
N ILE A 57 6.30 -4.52 29.77
CA ILE A 57 6.69 -3.85 28.51
C ILE A 57 5.47 -3.37 27.67
N THR A 58 4.25 -3.72 28.04
CA THR A 58 3.05 -3.48 27.21
C THR A 58 2.49 -2.05 27.25
N ASN A 59 3.14 -1.12 27.97
CA ASN A 59 2.66 0.26 28.11
C ASN A 59 3.63 1.30 27.50
N VAL A 60 3.11 2.14 26.62
CA VAL A 60 3.76 3.30 25.99
C VAL A 60 4.30 4.27 27.05
N ASP A 61 3.60 4.43 28.18
CA ASP A 61 4.00 5.39 29.22
C ASP A 61 5.27 4.96 29.96
N ASN A 62 5.50 3.65 30.14
CA ASN A 62 6.63 3.15 30.93
C ASN A 62 7.83 2.70 30.09
N CYS A 63 7.66 2.54 28.78
CA CYS A 63 8.67 1.90 27.92
C CYS A 63 10.02 2.64 27.90
N ILE A 64 10.02 3.98 27.95
CA ILE A 64 11.26 4.78 27.96
C ILE A 64 12.02 4.61 29.27
N GLN A 65 11.32 4.63 30.40
CA GLN A 65 11.92 4.41 31.72
C GLN A 65 12.51 3.00 31.83
N LEU A 66 11.76 1.99 31.38
CA LEU A 66 12.24 0.61 31.33
C LEU A 66 13.46 0.45 30.41
N TYR A 67 13.49 1.15 29.29
CA TYR A 67 14.64 1.16 28.39
C TYR A 67 15.88 1.76 29.08
N ALA A 68 15.72 2.92 29.72
CA ALA A 68 16.81 3.59 30.42
C ALA A 68 17.40 2.73 31.56
N ILE A 69 16.54 2.02 32.28
CA ILE A 69 16.93 1.10 33.35
C ILE A 69 17.60 -0.14 32.80
N SER A 70 17.06 -0.71 31.72
CA SER A 70 17.65 -1.88 31.07
C SER A 70 19.02 -1.57 30.49
N ASP A 71 19.22 -0.35 29.99
CA ASP A 71 20.52 0.18 29.57
C ASP A 71 21.47 0.34 30.76
N MET A 72 21.02 0.97 31.85
CA MET A 72 21.82 1.24 33.03
C MET A 72 22.32 -0.04 33.74
N TYR A 73 21.47 -1.06 33.83
CA TYR A 73 21.80 -2.34 34.47
C TYR A 73 22.25 -3.43 33.48
N ASN A 74 22.42 -3.09 32.20
CA ASN A 74 22.85 -4.00 31.13
C ASN A 74 21.99 -5.28 31.05
N LEU A 75 20.69 -5.12 30.99
CA LEU A 75 19.72 -6.22 30.85
C LEU A 75 19.62 -6.65 29.38
N LYS A 76 19.50 -7.95 29.14
CA LYS A 76 19.24 -8.55 27.82
C LYS A 76 17.87 -8.12 27.27
N THR A 77 16.91 -7.83 28.14
CA THR A 77 15.58 -7.33 27.78
C THR A 77 15.59 -5.95 27.09
N LYS A 78 16.71 -5.19 27.16
CA LYS A 78 16.87 -3.90 26.46
C LYS A 78 16.50 -3.96 24.98
N GLY A 79 16.93 -5.02 24.28
CA GLY A 79 16.64 -5.20 22.85
C GLY A 79 15.14 -5.34 22.56
N PHE A 80 14.42 -6.07 23.41
CA PHE A 80 12.97 -6.25 23.27
C PHE A 80 12.20 -4.95 23.53
N ILE A 81 12.61 -4.17 24.54
CA ILE A 81 11.99 -2.87 24.82
C ILE A 81 12.24 -1.91 23.65
N LEU A 82 13.44 -1.90 23.08
CA LEU A 82 13.74 -1.09 21.91
C LEU A 82 12.85 -1.47 20.72
N SER A 83 12.64 -2.76 20.47
CA SER A 83 11.71 -3.22 19.44
C SER A 83 10.29 -2.71 19.70
N TYR A 84 9.79 -2.80 20.94
CA TYR A 84 8.48 -2.27 21.31
C TYR A 84 8.38 -0.74 21.08
N ILE A 85 9.40 0.02 21.49
CA ILE A 85 9.47 1.47 21.23
C ILE A 85 9.42 1.74 19.73
N GLN A 86 10.17 0.97 18.93
CA GLN A 86 10.19 1.10 17.47
C GLN A 86 8.88 0.68 16.81
N GLU A 87 8.10 -0.21 17.41
CA GLU A 87 6.78 -0.63 16.91
C GLU A 87 5.70 0.43 17.20
N GLN A 88 5.74 1.05 18.38
CA GLN A 88 4.75 2.03 18.87
C GLN A 88 5.24 3.48 18.80
N LEU A 89 6.28 3.77 18.02
CA LEU A 89 7.00 5.04 18.08
C LEU A 89 6.10 6.28 17.90
N ASP A 90 5.07 6.20 17.07
CA ASP A 90 4.12 7.27 16.81
C ASP A 90 3.26 7.66 18.01
N PHE A 91 3.06 6.73 18.95
CA PHE A 91 2.46 6.96 20.26
C PHE A 91 3.52 7.35 21.28
N VAL A 92 4.66 6.64 21.29
CA VAL A 92 5.75 6.88 22.23
C VAL A 92 6.25 8.32 22.17
N ILE A 93 6.55 8.89 21.00
CA ILE A 93 7.07 10.27 20.92
C ILE A 93 6.07 11.36 21.39
N LYS A 94 4.80 10.99 21.58
CA LYS A 94 3.73 11.88 22.06
C LYS A 94 3.45 11.71 23.56
N SER A 95 4.00 10.68 24.21
CA SER A 95 3.85 10.47 25.65
C SER A 95 4.71 11.45 26.44
N GLU A 96 4.35 11.69 27.70
CA GLU A 96 5.19 12.48 28.61
C GLU A 96 6.53 11.80 28.89
N SER A 97 6.55 10.46 28.96
CA SER A 97 7.77 9.68 29.19
C SER A 97 8.81 9.83 28.09
N ALA A 98 8.41 10.24 26.89
CA ALA A 98 9.33 10.58 25.80
C ALA A 98 10.28 11.72 26.14
N LEU A 99 9.87 12.64 27.02
CA LEU A 99 10.66 13.79 27.43
C LEU A 99 11.90 13.39 28.26
N GLU A 100 11.93 12.17 28.79
CA GLU A 100 13.05 11.59 29.52
C GLU A 100 14.08 10.89 28.61
N MET A 101 13.81 10.78 27.30
CA MET A 101 14.73 10.11 26.37
C MET A 101 16.10 10.79 26.31
N LYS A 102 17.16 9.98 26.31
CA LYS A 102 18.53 10.44 26.11
C LYS A 102 18.77 10.87 24.65
N PRO A 103 19.65 11.84 24.38
CA PRO A 103 19.95 12.32 23.02
C PRO A 103 20.35 11.20 22.05
N ASP A 104 21.13 10.22 22.51
CA ASP A 104 21.62 9.12 21.66
C ASP A 104 20.48 8.21 21.17
N LEU A 105 19.49 7.93 22.03
CA LEU A 105 18.32 7.16 21.64
C LEU A 105 17.51 7.94 20.61
N ILE A 106 17.26 9.23 20.85
CA ILE A 106 16.53 10.10 19.92
C ILE A 106 17.21 10.14 18.55
N ARG A 107 18.54 10.31 18.53
CA ARG A 107 19.33 10.28 17.29
C ARG A 107 19.13 8.97 16.54
N SER A 108 19.24 7.84 17.23
CA SER A 108 19.06 6.51 16.63
C SER A 108 17.68 6.33 16.00
N LEU A 109 16.63 6.88 16.63
CA LEU A 109 15.25 6.80 16.13
C LEU A 109 15.02 7.74 14.93
N ILE A 110 15.63 8.92 14.91
CA ILE A 110 15.51 9.88 13.80
C ILE A 110 16.24 9.36 12.55
N GLU A 111 17.45 8.83 12.73
CA GLU A 111 18.35 8.42 11.65
C GLU A 111 17.96 7.08 11.01
N ASP A 112 17.16 6.26 11.69
CA ASP A 112 16.70 4.98 11.16
C ASP A 112 15.74 5.16 9.96
N PRO A 113 16.12 4.70 8.74
CA PRO A 113 15.25 4.79 7.57
C PRO A 113 14.00 3.90 7.64
N VAL A 114 14.03 2.86 8.49
CA VAL A 114 12.92 1.91 8.68
C VAL A 114 11.77 2.56 9.46
N LEU A 115 12.07 3.53 10.32
CA LEU A 115 11.11 4.28 11.14
C LEU A 115 10.48 5.47 10.39
N SER A 116 10.49 5.43 9.06
CA SER A 116 9.95 6.48 8.19
C SER A 116 8.43 6.65 8.24
N TYR A 117 7.72 5.76 8.94
CA TYR A 117 6.27 5.86 9.17
C TYR A 117 5.90 7.06 10.06
N VAL A 118 6.77 7.42 11.01
CA VAL A 118 6.66 8.62 11.82
C VAL A 118 7.04 9.84 11.00
N SER A 119 6.21 10.88 11.03
CA SER A 119 6.47 12.06 10.23
C SER A 119 7.64 12.86 10.78
N ARG A 120 8.37 13.55 9.89
CA ARG A 120 9.46 14.43 10.33
C ARG A 120 8.93 15.65 11.08
N GLU A 121 7.69 16.05 10.81
CA GLU A 121 6.96 17.11 11.52
C GLU A 121 6.69 16.69 12.98
N ASP A 122 6.28 15.45 13.22
CA ASP A 122 6.08 14.90 14.57
C ASP A 122 7.40 14.84 15.35
N PHE A 123 8.49 14.39 14.73
CA PHE A 123 9.81 14.43 15.35
C PHE A 123 10.25 15.85 15.71
N PHE A 124 9.96 16.84 14.87
CA PHE A 124 10.28 18.23 15.17
C PHE A 124 9.48 18.76 16.38
N ASN A 125 8.18 18.45 16.44
CA ASN A 125 7.33 18.81 17.57
C ASN A 125 7.83 18.16 18.85
N PHE A 126 8.13 16.86 18.81
CA PHE A 126 8.73 16.11 19.91
C PHE A 126 10.05 16.75 20.39
N LEU A 127 11.00 17.02 19.47
CA LEU A 127 12.27 17.64 19.84
C LEU A 127 12.11 19.01 20.47
N THR A 128 11.14 19.80 20.00
CA THR A 128 10.85 21.13 20.55
C THR A 128 10.30 21.03 21.97
N ASN A 129 9.41 20.06 22.25
CA ASN A 129 8.95 19.81 23.61
C ASN A 129 10.09 19.29 24.50
N TRP A 130 10.87 18.33 24.00
CA TRP A 130 11.99 17.73 24.71
C TRP A 130 13.06 18.74 25.13
N VAL A 131 13.41 19.71 24.29
CA VAL A 131 14.38 20.76 24.65
C VAL A 131 13.79 21.80 25.60
N ASN A 132 12.48 22.07 25.54
CA ASN A 132 11.83 23.05 26.41
C ASN A 132 11.79 22.62 27.88
N GLU A 133 11.83 21.32 28.17
CA GLU A 133 11.92 20.78 29.54
C GLU A 133 13.25 21.14 30.24
N ASP A 134 14.34 21.27 29.48
CA ASP A 134 15.65 21.65 30.00
C ASP A 134 16.42 22.42 28.91
N LEU A 135 16.09 23.71 28.77
CA LEU A 135 16.67 24.57 27.75
C LEU A 135 18.20 24.69 27.90
N GLU A 136 18.71 24.72 29.13
CA GLU A 136 20.15 24.91 29.36
C GLU A 136 20.95 23.66 29.00
N GLY A 137 20.50 22.48 29.47
CA GLY A 137 21.21 21.22 29.23
C GLY A 137 21.01 20.62 27.85
N ARG A 138 19.90 20.94 27.16
CA ARG A 138 19.51 20.24 25.91
C ARG A 138 19.66 21.06 24.63
N THR A 139 19.92 22.37 24.69
CA THR A 139 19.95 23.22 23.49
C THR A 139 21.01 22.78 22.46
N GLU A 140 22.23 22.46 22.90
CA GLU A 140 23.29 22.00 21.97
C GLU A 140 22.92 20.66 21.32
N HIS A 141 22.40 19.72 22.12
CA HIS A 141 21.90 18.44 21.60
C HIS A 141 20.75 18.62 20.62
N PHE A 142 19.83 19.56 20.86
CA PHE A 142 18.75 19.87 19.94
C PHE A 142 19.29 20.34 18.58
N HIS A 143 20.31 21.21 18.54
CA HIS A 143 20.87 21.69 17.27
C HIS A 143 21.43 20.54 16.43
N ASP A 144 22.12 19.60 17.07
CA ASP A 144 22.65 18.41 16.42
C ASP A 144 21.52 17.48 15.94
N LEU A 145 20.53 17.19 16.79
CA LEU A 145 19.40 16.33 16.46
C LEU A 145 18.54 16.92 15.34
N PHE A 146 18.31 18.24 15.35
CA PHE A 146 17.66 18.96 14.27
C PHE A 146 18.43 18.83 12.95
N CYS A 147 19.77 18.79 13.01
CA CYS A 147 20.61 18.54 11.85
C CYS A 147 20.49 17.11 11.31
N SER A 148 20.07 16.13 12.10
CA SER A 148 19.74 14.77 11.64
C SER A 148 18.35 14.66 10.99
N ILE A 149 17.42 15.60 11.24
CA ILE A 149 16.08 15.56 10.61
C ILE A 149 16.14 15.89 9.11
N ALA A 150 15.60 15.02 8.26
CA ALA A 150 15.44 15.27 6.82
C ALA A 150 14.31 16.27 6.55
N LEU A 151 14.61 17.58 6.64
CA LEU A 151 13.65 18.68 6.43
C LEU A 151 12.99 18.64 5.03
N GLU A 152 13.65 18.05 4.04
CA GLU A 152 13.11 17.85 2.68
C GLU A 152 11.82 17.02 2.66
N LYS A 153 11.54 16.26 3.72
CA LYS A 153 10.33 15.43 3.86
C LYS A 153 9.19 16.13 4.62
N MET A 154 9.36 17.39 5.02
CA MET A 154 8.32 18.21 5.64
C MET A 154 7.58 19.04 4.59
N SER A 155 6.36 19.45 4.90
CA SER A 155 5.62 20.40 4.06
C SER A 155 6.27 21.79 4.08
N LEU A 156 6.17 22.50 2.95
CA LEU A 156 6.65 23.89 2.86
C LEU A 156 5.92 24.82 3.84
N GLU A 157 4.65 24.53 4.11
CA GLU A 157 3.83 25.28 5.07
C GLU A 157 4.36 25.14 6.48
N PHE A 158 4.61 23.90 6.93
CA PHE A 158 5.16 23.62 8.25
C PHE A 158 6.56 24.21 8.44
N LEU A 159 7.43 24.10 7.42
CA LEU A 159 8.77 24.70 7.48
C LEU A 159 8.73 26.21 7.71
N LYS A 160 7.77 26.93 7.09
CA LYS A 160 7.64 28.38 7.22
C LYS A 160 6.95 28.80 8.51
N LYS A 161 5.88 28.09 8.90
CA LYS A 161 5.03 28.49 10.00
C LYS A 161 5.60 28.05 11.35
N ASP A 162 6.08 26.82 11.44
CA ASP A 162 6.43 26.19 12.72
C ASP A 162 7.94 26.09 12.92
N VAL A 163 8.69 25.66 11.88
CA VAL A 163 10.15 25.50 12.01
C VAL A 163 10.89 26.83 12.00
N GLN A 164 10.55 27.73 11.08
CA GLN A 164 11.23 29.02 10.94
C GLN A 164 10.91 30.01 12.09
N SER A 165 9.76 29.85 12.74
CA SER A 165 9.32 30.70 13.86
C SER A 165 9.82 30.22 15.24
N SER A 166 10.27 28.97 15.33
CA SER A 166 10.75 28.38 16.59
C SER A 166 11.99 29.10 17.15
N THR A 167 11.90 29.52 18.41
CA THR A 167 12.96 30.25 19.13
C THR A 167 14.24 29.42 19.22
N VAL A 168 14.13 28.12 19.50
CA VAL A 168 15.27 27.19 19.62
C VAL A 168 15.98 26.97 18.27
N VAL A 169 15.23 27.03 17.16
CA VAL A 169 15.84 27.00 15.81
C VAL A 169 16.55 28.32 15.53
N THR A 170 15.93 29.46 15.87
CA THR A 170 16.49 30.79 15.59
C THR A 170 17.74 31.12 16.40
N SER A 171 17.95 30.46 17.55
CA SER A 171 19.15 30.65 18.37
C SER A 171 20.42 30.07 17.73
N SER A 172 20.30 29.15 16.77
CA SER A 172 21.43 28.56 16.05
C SER A 172 21.51 28.98 14.59
N LYS A 173 22.67 29.56 14.22
CA LYS A 173 22.97 29.91 12.82
C LYS A 173 22.95 28.69 11.89
N LEU A 174 23.35 27.51 12.38
CA LEU A 174 23.37 26.27 11.60
C LEU A 174 21.95 25.80 11.29
N CYS A 175 21.07 25.75 12.29
CA CYS A 175 19.68 25.34 12.12
C CYS A 175 18.92 26.27 11.16
N VAL A 176 19.10 27.59 11.33
CA VAL A 176 18.53 28.60 10.42
C VAL A 176 19.04 28.44 8.99
N ALA A 177 20.35 28.21 8.82
CA ALA A 177 20.95 28.02 7.49
C ALA A 177 20.38 26.78 6.80
N LYS A 178 20.27 25.65 7.52
CA LYS A 178 19.68 24.41 7.02
C LYS A 178 18.22 24.61 6.59
N CYS A 179 17.40 25.21 7.44
CA CYS A 179 15.99 25.48 7.13
C CYS A 179 15.84 26.39 5.88
N LYS A 180 16.60 27.50 5.83
CA LYS A 180 16.58 28.42 4.67
C LYS A 180 17.07 27.73 3.39
N ALA A 181 18.07 26.85 3.47
CA ALA A 181 18.55 26.09 2.32
C ALA A 181 17.47 25.16 1.78
N THR A 182 16.77 24.43 2.66
CA THR A 182 15.66 23.55 2.27
C THR A 182 14.51 24.32 1.63
N ILE A 183 14.10 25.45 2.23
CA ILE A 183 13.05 26.31 1.65
C ILE A 183 13.45 26.81 0.25
N LYS A 184 14.73 27.16 0.04
CA LYS A 184 15.22 27.53 -1.30
C LYS A 184 15.11 26.39 -2.30
N LYS A 185 15.33 25.13 -1.90
CA LYS A 185 15.13 23.96 -2.78
C LYS A 185 13.67 23.85 -3.27
N PHE A 186 12.69 24.11 -2.39
CA PHE A 186 11.28 24.18 -2.78
C PHE A 186 11.02 25.28 -3.82
N PHE A 187 11.54 26.49 -3.60
CA PHE A 187 11.37 27.60 -4.56
C PHE A 187 12.08 27.38 -5.90
N ARG A 188 13.16 26.59 -5.91
CA ARG A 188 13.84 26.14 -7.14
C ARG A 188 13.10 25.02 -7.87
N GLY A 189 12.04 24.46 -7.28
CA GLY A 189 11.30 23.32 -7.84
C GLY A 189 12.05 21.99 -7.69
N GLU A 190 13.11 21.93 -6.88
CA GLU A 190 13.86 20.70 -6.60
C GLU A 190 13.07 19.77 -5.66
N LEU A 191 12.20 20.33 -4.83
CA LEU A 191 11.31 19.61 -3.92
C LEU A 191 9.85 19.89 -4.28
N CYS A 192 8.99 18.88 -4.11
CA CYS A 192 7.58 19.02 -4.43
C CYS A 192 6.77 19.58 -3.26
N SER A 193 6.02 20.65 -3.49
CA SER A 193 5.21 21.33 -2.47
C SER A 193 3.79 20.78 -2.30
N ASP A 194 3.34 19.85 -3.15
CA ASP A 194 1.94 19.39 -3.16
C ASP A 194 1.66 18.23 -2.17
N GLY A 195 2.65 17.84 -1.36
CA GLY A 195 2.53 16.74 -0.40
C GLY A 195 2.34 15.36 -1.04
N LYS A 196 2.44 15.25 -2.37
CA LYS A 196 2.35 13.99 -3.10
C LYS A 196 3.72 13.55 -3.59
N THR A 197 3.89 12.23 -3.59
CA THR A 197 5.11 11.59 -4.09
C THR A 197 4.80 10.67 -5.27
N ASP A 198 5.77 10.55 -6.16
CA ASP A 198 5.74 9.61 -7.27
C ASP A 198 6.07 8.21 -6.76
N VAL A 199 5.12 7.30 -6.96
CA VAL A 199 5.24 5.90 -6.56
C VAL A 199 5.00 5.04 -7.78
N ILE A 200 5.83 4.03 -7.98
CA ILE A 200 5.57 2.98 -8.96
C ILE A 200 5.04 1.78 -8.19
N ILE A 201 3.76 1.47 -8.39
CA ILE A 201 3.16 0.26 -7.85
C ILE A 201 3.62 -0.89 -8.71
N VAL A 202 4.25 -1.88 -8.11
CA VAL A 202 4.74 -3.10 -8.76
C VAL A 202 4.01 -4.28 -8.17
N THR A 203 3.52 -5.15 -9.02
CA THR A 203 3.01 -6.46 -8.62
C THR A 203 3.69 -7.56 -9.41
N GLY A 204 3.62 -8.79 -8.91
CA GLY A 204 4.01 -9.99 -9.62
C GLY A 204 3.77 -11.22 -8.77
N THR A 205 4.07 -12.39 -9.35
CA THR A 205 4.00 -13.68 -8.66
C THR A 205 5.39 -14.10 -8.18
N ILE A 206 5.45 -14.75 -7.02
CA ILE A 206 6.71 -15.26 -6.44
C ILE A 206 7.11 -16.62 -7.04
N THR A 207 6.16 -17.31 -7.66
CA THR A 207 6.40 -18.58 -8.35
C THR A 207 5.53 -18.66 -9.60
N ASN A 208 5.93 -19.52 -10.53
CA ASN A 208 5.10 -19.93 -11.67
C ASN A 208 4.25 -21.17 -11.34
N GLU A 209 4.60 -21.87 -10.27
CA GLU A 209 3.89 -23.05 -9.79
C GLU A 209 2.61 -22.64 -9.06
N TYR A 210 1.63 -23.53 -9.07
CA TYR A 210 0.36 -23.30 -8.39
C TYR A 210 0.47 -23.76 -6.92
N PRO A 211 -0.07 -22.99 -5.96
CA PRO A 211 -0.73 -21.68 -6.10
C PRO A 211 0.27 -20.54 -6.37
N ARG A 212 -0.18 -19.49 -7.09
CA ARG A 212 0.63 -18.33 -7.50
C ARG A 212 0.36 -17.12 -6.60
N PRO A 213 0.99 -16.98 -5.41
CA PRO A 213 0.79 -15.83 -4.56
C PRO A 213 1.28 -14.56 -5.24
N MET A 214 0.41 -13.55 -5.31
CA MET A 214 0.75 -12.22 -5.78
C MET A 214 1.23 -11.34 -4.64
N ARG A 215 2.21 -10.49 -4.94
CA ARG A 215 2.68 -9.42 -4.05
C ARG A 215 2.45 -8.06 -4.68
N VAL A 216 2.23 -7.05 -3.85
CA VAL A 216 2.11 -5.65 -4.28
C VAL A 216 3.08 -4.82 -3.46
N PHE A 217 3.92 -4.06 -4.14
CA PHE A 217 4.90 -3.16 -3.55
C PHE A 217 4.76 -1.77 -4.15
N GLY A 218 5.12 -0.74 -3.38
CA GLY A 218 5.30 0.60 -3.90
C GLY A 218 6.79 0.96 -3.93
N TYR A 219 7.28 1.46 -5.05
CA TYR A 219 8.62 2.01 -5.18
C TYR A 219 8.55 3.54 -5.18
N ILE A 220 9.11 4.18 -4.15
CA ILE A 220 9.12 5.64 -4.00
C ILE A 220 10.30 6.20 -4.79
N VAL A 221 9.99 6.84 -5.92
CA VAL A 221 10.99 7.24 -6.92
C VAL A 221 12.02 8.23 -6.35
N ALA A 222 11.57 9.21 -5.57
CA ALA A 222 12.44 10.23 -4.99
C ALA A 222 13.38 9.71 -3.90
N GLU A 223 13.02 8.59 -3.26
CA GLU A 223 13.77 8.04 -2.12
C GLU A 223 14.59 6.80 -2.48
N ASN A 224 14.45 6.26 -3.70
CA ASN A 224 15.04 4.98 -4.11
C ASN A 224 14.76 3.87 -3.09
N ARG A 225 13.48 3.73 -2.70
CA ARG A 225 13.07 2.90 -1.56
C ARG A 225 11.75 2.19 -1.81
N TRP A 226 11.61 1.01 -1.24
CA TRP A 226 10.37 0.23 -1.23
C TRP A 226 9.50 0.53 0.00
N CYS A 227 8.19 0.60 -0.23
CA CYS A 227 7.15 0.57 0.79
C CYS A 227 6.26 -0.67 0.56
N ALA A 228 5.84 -1.30 1.66
CA ALA A 228 4.85 -2.36 1.59
C ALA A 228 3.47 -1.75 1.31
N LEU A 229 2.72 -2.36 0.40
CA LEU A 229 1.30 -2.10 0.24
C LEU A 229 0.54 -3.35 0.70
N PRO A 230 -0.69 -3.22 1.25
CA PRO A 230 -1.47 -4.38 1.65
C PRO A 230 -1.63 -5.37 0.50
N ASN A 231 -1.40 -6.66 0.77
CA ASN A 231 -1.56 -7.71 -0.24
C ASN A 231 -3.01 -7.77 -0.73
N ILE A 232 -3.21 -8.18 -1.99
CA ILE A 232 -4.54 -8.38 -2.56
C ILE A 232 -5.24 -9.50 -1.76
N PRO A 233 -6.48 -9.32 -1.27
CA PRO A 233 -7.12 -10.22 -0.29
C PRO A 233 -7.40 -11.67 -0.74
N LEU A 234 -7.19 -12.06 -2.00
CA LEU A 234 -7.45 -13.42 -2.47
C LEU A 234 -6.27 -13.99 -3.28
N MET A 235 -5.94 -15.25 -3.00
CA MET A 235 -4.75 -15.97 -3.50
C MET A 235 -5.02 -16.87 -4.72
N PHE A 236 -6.21 -16.84 -5.31
CA PHE A 236 -6.57 -17.80 -6.37
C PHE A 236 -6.57 -17.17 -7.76
N ASP A 237 -5.77 -17.81 -8.62
CA ASP A 237 -5.73 -17.79 -10.09
C ASP A 237 -5.75 -16.44 -10.82
N LEU A 238 -5.02 -15.46 -10.29
CA LEU A 238 -4.82 -14.19 -11.00
C LEU A 238 -3.73 -14.33 -12.07
N SER A 239 -4.03 -15.04 -13.15
CA SER A 239 -3.25 -14.89 -14.38
C SER A 239 -3.62 -13.56 -15.05
N ASP A 240 -2.62 -12.73 -15.31
CA ASP A 240 -2.72 -11.43 -16.01
C ASP A 240 -3.55 -10.33 -15.33
N VAL A 241 -3.02 -9.77 -14.23
CA VAL A 241 -3.63 -8.65 -13.51
C VAL A 241 -3.38 -7.30 -14.18
N LYS A 242 -4.44 -6.52 -14.37
CA LYS A 242 -4.38 -5.14 -14.87
C LYS A 242 -4.69 -4.14 -13.76
N PHE A 243 -3.82 -3.15 -13.59
CA PHE A 243 -4.01 -2.05 -12.64
C PHE A 243 -4.54 -0.81 -13.34
N ALA A 244 -5.34 -0.05 -12.60
CA ALA A 244 -5.72 1.30 -12.95
C ALA A 244 -5.71 2.15 -11.70
N PHE A 245 -5.16 3.36 -11.77
CA PHE A 245 -5.17 4.28 -10.64
C PHE A 245 -6.06 5.48 -10.96
N SER A 246 -6.94 5.84 -10.02
CA SER A 246 -7.79 7.04 -10.08
C SER A 246 -7.23 8.12 -9.15
N PRO A 247 -6.58 9.18 -9.71
CA PRO A 247 -5.99 10.24 -8.90
C PRO A 247 -7.02 11.12 -8.20
N ALA A 248 -8.26 11.17 -8.70
CA ALA A 248 -9.33 11.96 -8.08
C ALA A 248 -9.80 11.37 -6.74
N LYS A 249 -9.73 10.04 -6.60
CA LYS A 249 -10.20 9.32 -5.40
C LYS A 249 -9.07 8.65 -4.61
N ASN A 250 -7.81 8.77 -5.07
CA ASN A 250 -6.67 8.00 -4.57
C ASN A 250 -7.01 6.51 -4.44
N CYS A 251 -7.53 5.91 -5.52
CA CYS A 251 -7.96 4.50 -5.52
C CYS A 251 -7.21 3.71 -6.57
N LEU A 252 -6.71 2.53 -6.20
CA LEU A 252 -6.14 1.56 -7.12
C LEU A 252 -7.19 0.48 -7.43
N PHE A 253 -7.48 0.30 -8.70
CA PHE A 253 -8.34 -0.75 -9.20
C PHE A 253 -7.49 -1.88 -9.76
N VAL A 254 -7.88 -3.10 -9.42
CA VAL A 254 -7.25 -4.33 -9.84
C VAL A 254 -8.30 -5.17 -10.55
N CYS A 255 -8.05 -5.49 -11.81
CA CYS A 255 -8.94 -6.29 -12.64
C CYS A 255 -8.21 -7.54 -13.13
N THR A 256 -8.95 -8.63 -13.17
CA THR A 256 -8.43 -9.97 -13.47
C THR A 256 -9.12 -10.46 -14.73
N GLN A 257 -8.34 -11.15 -15.57
CA GLN A 257 -8.81 -11.67 -16.85
C GLN A 257 -9.30 -13.11 -16.67
N ASP A 258 -10.32 -13.31 -15.83
CA ASP A 258 -10.91 -14.64 -15.66
C ASP A 258 -12.34 -14.72 -16.22
N ASN A 259 -12.67 -15.89 -16.76
CA ASN A 259 -13.84 -16.17 -17.58
C ASN A 259 -15.17 -16.12 -16.82
N GLU A 260 -15.13 -16.20 -15.49
CA GLU A 260 -16.32 -16.26 -14.66
C GLU A 260 -16.34 -15.09 -13.68
N LYS A 261 -17.28 -14.15 -13.91
CA LYS A 261 -17.67 -13.07 -12.99
C LYS A 261 -16.48 -12.22 -12.47
N HIS A 262 -16.02 -11.26 -13.28
CA HIS A 262 -14.96 -10.29 -12.93
C HIS A 262 -15.01 -9.82 -11.46
N THR A 263 -14.15 -10.39 -10.63
CA THR A 263 -13.92 -9.86 -9.29
C THR A 263 -12.94 -8.71 -9.41
N LYS A 264 -13.39 -7.50 -9.08
CA LYS A 264 -12.54 -6.32 -9.03
C LYS A 264 -12.17 -6.04 -7.59
N TYR A 265 -10.91 -5.71 -7.37
CA TYR A 265 -10.49 -5.15 -6.09
C TYR A 265 -10.27 -3.66 -6.26
N LYS A 266 -10.72 -2.91 -5.26
CA LYS A 266 -10.43 -1.49 -5.13
C LYS A 266 -9.69 -1.29 -3.82
N PHE A 267 -8.46 -0.82 -3.90
CA PHE A 267 -7.70 -0.34 -2.75
C PHE A 267 -7.91 1.17 -2.61
N ASP A 268 -8.42 1.59 -1.46
CA ASP A 268 -8.56 3.00 -1.12
C ASP A 268 -7.35 3.42 -0.30
N PHE A 269 -6.48 4.27 -0.86
CA PHE A 269 -5.29 4.73 -0.15
C PHE A 269 -5.63 5.55 1.09
N ASN A 270 -6.79 6.22 1.12
CA ASN A 270 -7.20 7.03 2.26
C ASN A 270 -7.61 6.16 3.44
N LYS A 271 -8.25 5.01 3.15
CA LYS A 271 -8.69 4.05 4.17
C LYS A 271 -7.69 2.93 4.43
N GLN A 272 -6.67 2.78 3.59
CA GLN A 272 -5.70 1.67 3.61
C GLN A 272 -6.35 0.28 3.56
N THR A 273 -7.51 0.17 2.91
CA THR A 273 -8.30 -1.07 2.86
C THR A 273 -8.62 -1.49 1.44
N TRP A 274 -8.69 -2.82 1.27
CA TRP A 274 -9.19 -3.43 0.06
C TRP A 274 -10.70 -3.66 0.17
N THR A 275 -11.42 -3.33 -0.89
CA THR A 275 -12.84 -3.67 -1.05
C THR A 275 -12.97 -4.64 -2.21
N LYS A 276 -13.53 -5.84 -1.94
CA LYS A 276 -13.93 -6.78 -2.98
C LYS A 276 -15.25 -6.28 -3.55
N ARG A 277 -15.28 -6.07 -4.86
CA ARG A 277 -16.46 -5.63 -5.58
C ARG A 277 -16.63 -6.55 -6.79
N ALA A 278 -17.55 -7.50 -6.68
CA ALA A 278 -17.95 -8.36 -7.79
C ALA A 278 -18.83 -7.54 -8.75
N TYR A 279 -18.23 -6.58 -9.46
CA TYR A 279 -18.94 -5.82 -10.47
C TYR A 279 -18.76 -6.48 -11.83
N LYS A 280 -19.83 -7.14 -12.29
CA LYS A 280 -20.05 -7.28 -13.73
C LYS A 280 -20.13 -5.85 -14.29
N LEU A 281 -19.19 -5.48 -15.16
CA LEU A 281 -19.26 -4.22 -15.89
C LEU A 281 -20.60 -4.20 -16.63
N SER A 282 -21.47 -3.27 -16.27
CA SER A 282 -22.76 -3.12 -16.93
C SER A 282 -22.69 -2.03 -17.99
N PRO A 283 -23.30 -2.23 -19.16
CA PRO A 283 -23.39 -1.16 -20.14
C PRO A 283 -24.29 -0.03 -19.60
N ILE A 284 -24.02 1.21 -20.00
CA ILE A 284 -24.83 2.38 -19.60
C ILE A 284 -26.20 2.35 -20.28
N GLU A 285 -26.25 1.84 -21.51
CA GLU A 285 -27.47 1.61 -22.29
C GLU A 285 -27.73 0.10 -22.39
N GLU A 286 -29.00 -0.32 -22.45
CA GLU A 286 -29.36 -1.71 -22.73
C GLU A 286 -28.85 -2.11 -24.11
N MET A 287 -27.68 -2.75 -24.13
CA MET A 287 -27.17 -3.41 -25.32
C MET A 287 -27.99 -4.68 -25.52
N SER A 288 -28.50 -4.89 -26.73
CA SER A 288 -29.29 -6.08 -27.11
C SER A 288 -28.57 -7.42 -26.93
N GLU A 289 -27.25 -7.40 -26.68
CA GLU A 289 -26.43 -8.59 -26.51
C GLU A 289 -25.48 -8.42 -25.31
N SER A 290 -25.57 -9.36 -24.35
CA SER A 290 -24.62 -9.44 -23.24
C SER A 290 -23.35 -10.16 -23.70
N PHE A 291 -22.29 -9.40 -23.97
CA PHE A 291 -21.00 -9.97 -24.38
C PHE A 291 -20.12 -10.30 -23.18
N ASN A 292 -19.39 -11.42 -23.25
CA ASN A 292 -18.27 -11.69 -22.36
C ASN A 292 -17.09 -10.78 -22.74
N LEU A 293 -16.78 -9.81 -21.86
CA LEU A 293 -15.74 -8.81 -22.06
C LEU A 293 -14.42 -9.26 -21.45
N TRP A 294 -13.42 -9.48 -22.30
CA TRP A 294 -12.04 -9.74 -21.86
C TRP A 294 -11.30 -8.42 -21.70
N ILE A 295 -11.14 -7.94 -20.47
CA ILE A 295 -10.45 -6.69 -20.18
C ILE A 295 -8.95 -6.87 -20.42
N GLY A 296 -8.40 -6.17 -21.41
CA GLY A 296 -6.97 -6.19 -21.70
C GLY A 296 -6.19 -5.06 -21.04
N SER A 297 -6.80 -3.89 -20.85
CA SER A 297 -6.17 -2.75 -20.16
C SER A 297 -7.22 -1.75 -19.68
N ILE A 298 -6.90 -1.04 -18.60
CA ILE A 298 -7.73 0.05 -18.08
C ILE A 298 -6.86 1.31 -18.06
N LEU A 299 -7.38 2.37 -18.66
CA LEU A 299 -6.68 3.61 -18.91
C LEU A 299 -7.44 4.74 -18.22
N ILE A 300 -6.82 5.45 -17.31
CA ILE A 300 -7.45 6.57 -16.62
C ILE A 300 -6.75 7.85 -17.08
N MET A 301 -7.53 8.80 -17.59
CA MET A 301 -7.03 10.13 -17.93
C MET A 301 -7.36 11.10 -16.80
N GLU A 302 -6.33 11.73 -16.25
CA GLU A 302 -6.50 12.70 -15.17
C GLU A 302 -7.27 13.93 -15.63
N LYS A 303 -6.90 14.49 -16.79
CA LYS A 303 -7.55 15.66 -17.35
C LYS A 303 -8.87 15.26 -18.00
N GLY A 304 -9.97 15.77 -17.46
CA GLY A 304 -11.33 15.48 -17.90
C GLY A 304 -12.00 14.32 -17.17
N HIS A 305 -11.33 13.69 -16.20
CA HIS A 305 -11.86 12.63 -15.33
C HIS A 305 -12.53 11.47 -16.09
N LYS A 306 -11.93 11.06 -17.22
CA LYS A 306 -12.44 9.98 -18.06
C LYS A 306 -11.65 8.71 -17.84
N SER A 307 -12.37 7.60 -17.66
CA SER A 307 -11.80 6.27 -17.62
C SER A 307 -12.12 5.56 -18.93
N TYR A 308 -11.17 4.81 -19.46
CA TYR A 308 -11.35 3.98 -20.64
C TYR A 308 -10.94 2.55 -20.34
N ILE A 309 -11.63 1.61 -20.97
CA ILE A 309 -11.34 0.19 -20.88
C ILE A 309 -11.11 -0.31 -22.30
N VAL A 310 -9.97 -0.96 -22.53
CA VAL A 310 -9.71 -1.68 -23.76
C VAL A 310 -10.11 -3.13 -23.51
N ALA A 311 -11.16 -3.57 -24.18
CA ALA A 311 -11.73 -4.89 -23.99
C ALA A 311 -11.84 -5.64 -25.31
N LYS A 312 -11.59 -6.94 -25.26
CA LYS A 312 -11.81 -7.87 -26.36
C LYS A 312 -13.13 -8.59 -26.16
N VAL A 313 -13.89 -8.74 -27.23
CA VAL A 313 -15.07 -9.60 -27.34
C VAL A 313 -14.72 -10.70 -28.31
N VAL A 314 -14.84 -11.96 -27.86
CA VAL A 314 -14.70 -13.13 -28.73
C VAL A 314 -16.09 -13.46 -29.26
N LEU A 315 -16.24 -13.47 -30.57
CA LEU A 315 -17.49 -13.78 -31.27
C LEU A 315 -17.50 -15.26 -31.70
N GLU A 316 -18.67 -15.74 -32.10
CA GLU A 316 -18.82 -17.07 -32.68
C GLU A 316 -17.88 -17.27 -33.89
N ARG A 317 -17.39 -18.51 -34.08
CA ARG A 317 -16.48 -18.91 -35.17
C ARG A 317 -15.05 -18.35 -35.09
N GLY A 318 -14.57 -17.95 -33.90
CA GLY A 318 -13.17 -17.58 -33.67
C GLY A 318 -12.80 -16.16 -34.08
N LYS A 319 -13.79 -15.33 -34.44
CA LYS A 319 -13.59 -13.89 -34.68
C LYS A 319 -13.41 -13.14 -33.37
N SER A 320 -12.64 -12.05 -33.39
CA SER A 320 -12.45 -11.21 -32.21
C SER A 320 -12.58 -9.73 -32.57
N ASN A 321 -13.33 -9.00 -31.74
CA ASN A 321 -13.45 -7.54 -31.82
C ASN A 321 -12.79 -6.91 -30.61
N VAL A 322 -12.01 -5.86 -30.81
CA VAL A 322 -11.45 -5.04 -29.73
C VAL A 322 -12.20 -3.72 -29.69
N TYR A 323 -12.72 -3.37 -28.53
CA TYR A 323 -13.44 -2.13 -28.27
C TYR A 323 -12.68 -1.25 -27.30
N LEU A 324 -12.77 0.05 -27.55
CA LEU A 324 -12.48 1.08 -26.57
C LEU A 324 -13.82 1.48 -25.94
N LEU A 325 -13.94 1.25 -24.64
CA LEU A 325 -15.11 1.57 -23.83
C LEU A 325 -14.77 2.77 -22.97
N GLU A 326 -15.71 3.69 -22.77
CA GLU A 326 -15.60 4.78 -21.80
C GLU A 326 -16.35 4.34 -20.54
N ALA A 327 -15.66 4.30 -19.41
CA ALA A 327 -16.20 3.87 -18.14
C ALA A 327 -16.40 5.07 -17.21
N ASN A 328 -17.37 4.94 -16.29
CA ASN A 328 -17.53 5.89 -15.21
C ASN A 328 -16.33 5.84 -14.24
N GLN A 329 -16.23 6.82 -13.34
CA GLN A 329 -15.10 6.95 -12.42
C GLN A 329 -14.94 5.78 -11.43
N GLU A 330 -16.02 5.04 -11.15
CA GLU A 330 -16.01 3.85 -10.28
C GLU A 330 -15.73 2.56 -11.06
N LEU A 331 -15.54 2.62 -12.39
CA LEU A 331 -15.35 1.47 -13.28
C LEU A 331 -16.47 0.41 -13.14
N THR A 332 -17.70 0.85 -12.86
CA THR A 332 -18.87 -0.01 -12.70
C THR A 332 -19.71 -0.07 -13.98
N ARG A 333 -19.85 1.08 -14.65
CA ARG A 333 -20.64 1.21 -15.88
C ARG A 333 -19.78 1.67 -17.03
N TYR A 334 -20.10 1.22 -18.24
CA TYR A 334 -19.38 1.61 -19.46
C TYR A 334 -20.29 1.90 -20.65
N GLN A 335 -19.80 2.71 -21.58
CA GLN A 335 -20.41 2.93 -22.90
C GLN A 335 -19.42 2.62 -24.01
N LYS A 336 -19.90 2.11 -25.14
CA LYS A 336 -19.07 1.82 -26.31
C LYS A 336 -18.59 3.13 -26.94
N CYS A 337 -17.28 3.36 -26.97
CA CYS A 337 -16.70 4.59 -27.51
C CYS A 337 -16.27 4.44 -28.97
N SER A 338 -15.53 3.37 -29.30
CA SER A 338 -15.08 3.10 -30.67
C SER A 338 -14.68 1.63 -30.86
N LEU A 339 -14.98 1.05 -32.02
CA LEU A 339 -14.37 -0.21 -32.46
C LEU A 339 -12.90 0.06 -32.82
N VAL A 340 -11.98 -0.66 -32.19
CA VAL A 340 -10.53 -0.52 -32.40
C VAL A 340 -10.08 -1.35 -33.58
N TYR A 341 -10.44 -2.64 -33.57
CA TYR A 341 -10.05 -3.58 -34.60
C TYR A 341 -10.99 -4.79 -34.62
N GLU A 342 -11.27 -5.29 -35.82
CA GLU A 342 -12.06 -6.50 -36.08
C GLU A 342 -11.15 -7.49 -36.83
N SER A 343 -11.07 -8.72 -36.33
CA SER A 343 -10.27 -9.78 -36.94
C SER A 343 -11.02 -11.10 -37.02
N HIS A 344 -10.62 -11.89 -38.01
CA HIS A 344 -11.07 -13.28 -38.20
C HIS A 344 -10.25 -14.28 -37.37
N SER A 345 -9.36 -13.78 -36.51
CA SER A 345 -8.51 -14.54 -35.61
C SER A 345 -8.61 -14.02 -34.17
N ILE A 346 -8.03 -14.79 -33.25
CA ILE A 346 -7.95 -14.42 -31.84
C ILE A 346 -6.93 -13.29 -31.69
N ILE A 347 -7.41 -12.12 -31.28
CA ILE A 347 -6.57 -10.96 -30.98
C ILE A 347 -6.11 -11.04 -29.52
N ASN A 348 -4.87 -10.64 -29.26
CA ASN A 348 -4.39 -10.36 -27.91
C ASN A 348 -4.12 -8.86 -27.75
N ILE A 349 -4.74 -8.26 -26.74
CA ILE A 349 -4.40 -6.91 -26.30
C ILE A 349 -3.09 -7.04 -25.53
N LYS A 350 -1.98 -6.59 -26.11
CA LYS A 350 -0.68 -6.68 -25.44
C LYS A 350 -0.57 -5.60 -24.39
N GLU A 351 -0.72 -4.35 -24.80
CA GLU A 351 -0.56 -3.19 -23.93
C GLU A 351 -1.40 -2.02 -24.41
N ALA A 352 -1.78 -1.15 -23.47
CA ALA A 352 -2.32 0.15 -23.79
C ALA A 352 -1.80 1.17 -22.77
N CYS A 353 -1.60 2.42 -23.21
CA CYS A 353 -1.11 3.48 -22.35
C CYS A 353 -1.74 4.84 -22.70
N VAL A 354 -1.73 5.75 -21.72
CA VAL A 354 -2.15 7.14 -21.90
C VAL A 354 -0.90 8.02 -22.01
N ALA A 355 -0.79 8.78 -23.09
CA ALA A 355 0.29 9.74 -23.28
C ALA A 355 -0.19 11.17 -23.02
N ARG A 356 0.48 11.86 -22.08
CA ARG A 356 0.22 13.26 -21.65
C ARG A 356 -1.24 13.59 -21.33
N ASN A 357 -2.02 12.62 -20.86
CA ASN A 357 -3.48 12.77 -20.65
C ASN A 357 -4.23 13.29 -21.89
N LYS A 358 -3.74 12.98 -23.10
CA LYS A 358 -4.28 13.47 -24.37
C LYS A 358 -4.45 12.40 -25.43
N TYR A 359 -3.59 11.38 -25.43
CA TYR A 359 -3.61 10.32 -26.42
C TYR A 359 -3.77 8.97 -25.74
N ILE A 360 -4.60 8.13 -26.34
CA ILE A 360 -4.78 6.73 -25.99
C ILE A 360 -4.04 5.92 -27.06
N CYS A 361 -3.07 5.12 -26.62
CA CYS A 361 -2.29 4.26 -27.51
C CYS A 361 -2.58 2.80 -27.16
N ILE A 362 -2.88 1.99 -28.17
CA ILE A 362 -3.30 0.59 -28.01
C ILE A 362 -2.45 -0.27 -28.94
N MET A 363 -1.80 -1.29 -28.39
CA MET A 363 -1.06 -2.29 -29.16
C MET A 363 -1.76 -3.64 -29.11
N LEU A 364 -2.05 -4.16 -30.30
CA LEU A 364 -2.69 -5.45 -30.51
C LEU A 364 -1.72 -6.39 -31.24
N VAL A 365 -1.80 -7.67 -30.91
CA VAL A 365 -1.11 -8.72 -31.66
C VAL A 365 -2.17 -9.67 -32.20
N ASP A 366 -2.16 -9.83 -33.53
CA ASP A 366 -3.07 -10.70 -34.25
C ASP A 366 -2.36 -12.04 -34.55
N LYS A 367 -2.92 -13.15 -34.06
CA LYS A 367 -2.35 -14.50 -34.22
C LYS A 367 -3.21 -15.30 -35.20
N TYR A 368 -2.78 -15.39 -36.46
CA TYR A 368 -3.44 -16.24 -37.45
C TYR A 368 -3.23 -17.72 -37.14
N ALA A 369 -4.29 -18.53 -37.24
CA ALA A 369 -4.27 -19.96 -36.96
C ALA A 369 -3.41 -20.78 -37.95
N SER A 370 -3.04 -20.22 -39.11
CA SER A 370 -2.38 -20.95 -40.21
C SER A 370 -0.95 -20.50 -40.55
N ASN A 371 -0.40 -19.46 -39.91
CA ASN A 371 0.95 -18.97 -40.21
C ASN A 371 1.68 -18.49 -38.94
N THR A 372 2.98 -18.77 -38.88
CA THR A 372 3.96 -18.28 -37.87
C THR A 372 4.20 -16.76 -37.91
N LEU A 373 3.40 -16.00 -38.68
CA LEU A 373 3.52 -14.55 -38.83
C LEU A 373 2.53 -13.84 -37.90
N LEU A 374 3.06 -13.32 -36.79
CA LEU A 374 2.33 -12.42 -35.89
C LEU A 374 2.38 -11.01 -36.45
N GLN A 375 1.21 -10.37 -36.55
CA GLN A 375 1.12 -8.99 -36.97
C GLN A 375 0.84 -8.10 -35.76
N THR A 376 1.80 -7.25 -35.41
CA THR A 376 1.62 -6.22 -34.39
C THR A 376 0.96 -5.00 -35.01
N LYS A 377 -0.16 -4.56 -34.44
CA LYS A 377 -0.89 -3.36 -34.85
C LYS A 377 -0.95 -2.36 -33.72
N VAL A 378 -0.68 -1.08 -34.02
CA VAL A 378 -0.72 0.00 -33.04
C VAL A 378 -1.71 1.06 -33.49
N PHE A 379 -2.59 1.43 -32.56
CA PHE A 379 -3.63 2.43 -32.76
C PHE A 379 -3.44 3.60 -31.82
N VAL A 380 -3.61 4.81 -32.35
CA VAL A 380 -3.54 6.06 -31.57
C VAL A 380 -4.86 6.80 -31.74
N LYS A 381 -5.44 7.20 -30.60
CA LYS A 381 -6.62 8.07 -30.54
C LYS A 381 -6.29 9.32 -29.74
N LYS A 382 -6.57 10.49 -30.30
CA LYS A 382 -6.59 11.72 -29.52
C LYS A 382 -7.90 11.76 -28.73
N ALA A 383 -7.86 12.00 -27.42
CA ALA A 383 -9.04 11.99 -26.55
C ALA A 383 -10.14 12.97 -27.00
N SER A 384 -9.76 14.11 -27.61
CA SER A 384 -10.67 15.09 -28.17
C SER A 384 -11.26 14.71 -29.54
N SER A 385 -10.82 13.60 -30.13
CA SER A 385 -11.20 13.16 -31.47
C SER A 385 -11.90 11.81 -31.41
N ARG A 386 -12.89 11.62 -32.29
CA ARG A 386 -13.48 10.29 -32.52
C ARG A 386 -12.59 9.42 -33.41
N LYS A 387 -11.67 10.01 -34.17
CA LYS A 387 -10.81 9.31 -35.12
C LYS A 387 -9.73 8.51 -34.38
N LEU A 388 -9.78 7.19 -34.58
CA LEU A 388 -8.72 6.25 -34.23
C LEU A 388 -7.86 6.02 -35.48
N VAL A 389 -6.53 6.10 -35.33
CA VAL A 389 -5.59 5.95 -36.44
C VAL A 389 -4.69 4.76 -36.19
N GLU A 390 -4.62 3.83 -37.14
CA GLU A 390 -3.63 2.75 -37.14
C GLU A 390 -2.31 3.29 -37.70
N ILE A 391 -1.26 3.30 -36.88
CA ILE A 391 0.05 3.86 -37.24
C ILE A 391 1.02 2.81 -37.82
N THR A 392 0.63 1.54 -37.78
CA THR A 392 1.42 0.41 -38.26
C THR A 392 1.17 0.03 -39.72
N LYS A 393 0.17 0.62 -40.39
CA LYS A 393 -0.09 0.34 -41.82
C LYS A 393 1.11 0.63 -42.72
N GLU A 394 1.97 1.54 -42.28
CA GLU A 394 3.15 2.00 -43.00
C GLU A 394 4.41 1.16 -42.67
N VAL A 395 4.33 0.20 -41.74
CA VAL A 395 5.51 -0.51 -41.20
C VAL A 395 5.19 -1.96 -40.82
N SER A 396 5.91 -2.93 -41.38
CA SER A 396 5.85 -4.33 -40.92
C SER A 396 6.71 -4.51 -39.67
N LEU A 397 6.07 -4.80 -38.55
CA LEU A 397 6.73 -5.01 -37.26
C LEU A 397 6.68 -6.49 -36.90
N LYS A 398 7.85 -7.09 -36.68
CA LYS A 398 8.03 -8.50 -36.34
C LYS A 398 8.49 -8.63 -34.90
N GLY A 399 7.73 -9.30 -34.03
CA GLY A 399 8.21 -9.70 -32.69
C GLY A 399 7.10 -10.02 -31.68
N GLU A 400 7.20 -11.19 -31.02
CA GLU A 400 6.30 -11.63 -29.92
C GLU A 400 6.47 -10.84 -28.61
N GLY A 401 7.67 -10.30 -28.40
CA GLY A 401 8.05 -9.52 -27.22
C GLY A 401 8.05 -8.01 -27.48
N ALA A 402 7.28 -7.52 -28.45
CA ALA A 402 7.13 -6.08 -28.65
C ALA A 402 6.35 -5.47 -27.48
N THR A 403 6.81 -4.32 -27.02
CA THR A 403 6.26 -3.63 -25.85
C THR A 403 6.22 -2.11 -26.12
N LEU A 404 5.21 -1.43 -25.60
CA LEU A 404 4.76 -0.08 -25.98
C LEU A 404 4.67 0.85 -24.76
N PHE A 405 5.43 1.94 -24.78
CA PHE A 405 5.33 2.96 -23.73
C PHE A 405 5.41 4.37 -24.30
N ALA A 406 4.73 5.29 -23.64
CA ALA A 406 4.76 6.70 -23.99
C ALA A 406 5.80 7.43 -23.16
N PHE A 407 6.58 8.28 -23.81
CA PHE A 407 7.57 9.14 -23.17
C PHE A 407 7.46 10.54 -23.76
N HIS A 408 7.06 11.52 -22.94
CA HIS A 408 6.76 12.88 -23.41
C HIS A 408 5.75 12.89 -24.58
N LYS A 409 6.14 13.39 -25.76
CA LYS A 409 5.33 13.44 -26.99
C LYS A 409 5.59 12.26 -27.91
N LYS A 410 6.43 11.31 -27.50
CA LYS A 410 6.91 10.22 -28.32
C LYS A 410 6.35 8.91 -27.80
N LEU A 411 5.98 8.04 -28.73
CA LEU A 411 5.56 6.68 -28.48
C LEU A 411 6.71 5.76 -28.88
N TYR A 412 7.21 5.01 -27.91
CA TYR A 412 8.31 4.08 -28.09
C TYR A 412 7.76 2.68 -28.19
N MET A 413 8.26 1.93 -29.16
CA MET A 413 7.82 0.56 -29.38
C MET A 413 9.02 -0.33 -29.65
N THR A 414 9.20 -1.33 -28.80
CA THR A 414 10.29 -2.30 -28.93
C THR A 414 9.89 -3.38 -29.95
N HIS A 415 10.84 -3.93 -30.71
CA HIS A 415 10.53 -4.98 -31.70
C HIS A 415 11.59 -6.09 -31.79
N LYS A 416 12.83 -5.85 -31.35
CA LYS A 416 13.85 -6.89 -31.21
C LYS A 416 14.49 -6.81 -29.84
N MET A 417 14.16 -7.77 -28.98
CA MET A 417 14.83 -7.99 -27.70
C MET A 417 15.80 -9.16 -27.85
N ASP A 418 17.10 -8.86 -27.94
CA ASP A 418 18.18 -9.84 -27.82
C ASP A 418 18.90 -9.63 -26.48
N ILE A 419 19.63 -10.64 -26.00
CA ILE A 419 20.39 -10.63 -24.73
C ILE A 419 21.28 -9.38 -24.62
N ASN A 420 21.74 -8.84 -25.75
CA ASN A 420 22.68 -7.71 -25.79
C ASN A 420 22.05 -6.36 -26.19
N LYS A 421 20.84 -6.32 -26.75
CA LYS A 421 20.22 -5.07 -27.24
C LYS A 421 18.70 -5.13 -27.37
N VAL A 422 18.03 -4.05 -26.96
CA VAL A 422 16.62 -3.77 -27.26
C VAL A 422 16.54 -2.74 -28.38
N LEU A 423 16.05 -3.13 -29.56
CA LEU A 423 15.78 -2.21 -30.67
C LEU A 423 14.37 -1.65 -30.56
N HIS A 424 14.20 -0.43 -31.08
CA HIS A 424 12.97 0.34 -30.91
C HIS A 424 12.63 1.18 -32.14
N SER A 425 11.36 1.53 -32.26
CA SER A 425 10.87 2.53 -33.20
C SER A 425 10.19 3.65 -32.41
N VAL A 426 10.26 4.88 -32.92
CA VAL A 426 9.74 6.08 -32.26
C VAL A 426 8.76 6.79 -33.16
N TYR A 427 7.55 6.97 -32.66
CA TYR A 427 6.48 7.72 -33.32
C TYR A 427 6.22 9.03 -32.56
N ASP A 428 6.15 10.15 -33.28
CA ASP A 428 5.79 11.44 -32.68
C ASP A 428 4.27 11.61 -32.66
N LEU A 429 3.69 11.67 -31.46
CA LEU A 429 2.25 11.82 -31.28
C LEU A 429 1.73 13.22 -31.67
N PHE A 430 2.61 14.22 -31.71
CA PHE A 430 2.25 15.59 -32.06
C PHE A 430 2.29 15.79 -33.57
N LEU A 431 3.36 15.34 -34.23
CA LEU A 431 3.49 15.42 -35.69
C LEU A 431 2.62 14.37 -36.39
N GLY A 432 2.41 13.21 -35.77
CA GLY A 432 1.68 12.10 -36.36
C GLY A 432 2.51 11.29 -37.34
N GLU A 433 3.83 11.22 -37.13
CA GLU A 433 4.78 10.60 -38.06
C GLU A 433 5.82 9.77 -37.30
N TRP A 434 6.40 8.79 -37.98
CA TRP A 434 7.52 8.03 -37.46
C TRP A 434 8.82 8.82 -37.58
N ILE A 435 9.48 9.09 -36.44
CA ILE A 435 10.77 9.78 -36.42
C ILE A 435 11.91 8.81 -36.73
N ASN A 436 11.90 7.66 -36.05
CA ASN A 436 12.93 6.64 -36.18
C ASN A 436 12.25 5.27 -36.35
N LEU A 437 12.27 4.74 -37.56
CA LEU A 437 11.83 3.38 -37.85
C LEU A 437 13.02 2.43 -37.71
N ASN A 438 12.85 1.36 -36.95
CA ASN A 438 13.87 0.32 -36.76
C ASN A 438 15.22 0.89 -36.31
N CYS A 439 15.20 1.73 -35.27
CA CYS A 439 16.41 2.34 -34.73
C CYS A 439 17.39 1.23 -34.31
N GLU A 440 18.55 1.17 -34.97
CA GLU A 440 19.59 0.18 -34.68
C GLU A 440 20.37 0.50 -33.41
N LYS A 441 20.29 1.76 -32.93
CA LYS A 441 20.85 2.15 -31.63
C LYS A 441 20.03 1.46 -30.52
N PRO A 442 20.69 0.68 -29.64
CA PRO A 442 19.99 0.05 -28.52
C PRO A 442 19.33 1.12 -27.66
N LEU A 443 18.07 0.89 -27.30
CA LEU A 443 17.33 1.74 -26.38
C LEU A 443 17.93 1.64 -24.96
N PHE A 444 18.27 0.42 -24.56
CA PHE A 444 19.04 0.08 -23.37
C PHE A 444 19.61 -1.34 -23.51
N LYS A 445 20.56 -1.69 -22.64
CA LYS A 445 20.99 -3.07 -22.45
C LYS A 445 19.94 -3.77 -21.56
N PRO A 446 19.24 -4.79 -22.05
CA PRO A 446 18.25 -5.46 -21.23
C PRO A 446 18.93 -6.19 -20.08
N SER A 447 18.41 -6.01 -18.85
CA SER A 447 18.42 -7.13 -17.91
C SER A 447 17.55 -8.21 -18.55
N SER A 448 18.05 -9.44 -18.61
CA SER A 448 17.60 -10.53 -19.48
C SER A 448 16.16 -11.06 -19.29
N ASN A 449 15.14 -10.22 -19.07
CA ASN A 449 13.92 -10.67 -18.40
C ASN A 449 12.67 -10.55 -19.28
N GLU A 450 12.07 -11.70 -19.60
CA GLU A 450 10.68 -11.77 -20.08
C GLU A 450 9.73 -11.61 -18.87
N ASN A 451 8.49 -11.18 -19.11
CA ASN A 451 7.47 -10.98 -18.06
C ASN A 451 7.85 -9.96 -16.95
N SER A 452 8.68 -8.97 -17.29
CA SER A 452 8.96 -7.82 -16.42
C SER A 452 7.84 -6.79 -16.43
N GLY A 453 7.66 -6.11 -15.31
CA GLY A 453 6.73 -5.01 -15.15
C GLY A 453 7.46 -3.70 -15.39
N TRP A 454 6.76 -2.69 -15.91
CA TRP A 454 7.40 -1.43 -16.26
C TRP A 454 6.51 -0.21 -16.10
N ALA A 455 7.14 0.94 -15.89
CA ALA A 455 6.44 2.22 -15.79
C ALA A 455 7.36 3.35 -16.21
N THR A 456 6.79 4.45 -16.68
CA THR A 456 7.55 5.68 -16.95
C THR A 456 7.27 6.71 -15.87
N CYS A 457 8.31 7.39 -15.38
CA CYS A 457 8.20 8.46 -14.40
C CYS A 457 9.40 9.41 -14.53
N LYS A 458 9.18 10.74 -14.43
CA LYS A 458 10.23 11.79 -14.41
C LYS A 458 11.41 11.48 -15.33
N ASP A 459 11.11 11.30 -16.61
CA ASP A 459 12.09 11.14 -17.69
C ASP A 459 12.86 9.81 -17.71
N ARG A 460 12.37 8.82 -16.98
CA ARG A 460 12.98 7.48 -16.90
C ARG A 460 11.95 6.38 -17.14
N LEU A 461 12.43 5.26 -17.68
CA LEU A 461 11.72 3.99 -17.77
C LEU A 461 12.21 3.09 -16.64
N TYR A 462 11.30 2.62 -15.80
CA TYR A 462 11.60 1.70 -14.71
C TYR A 462 11.15 0.30 -15.11
N ILE A 463 12.01 -0.68 -14.85
CA ILE A 463 11.80 -2.09 -15.20
C ILE A 463 12.03 -2.94 -13.95
N PHE A 464 11.08 -3.83 -13.64
CA PHE A 464 11.08 -4.64 -12.43
C PHE A 464 10.80 -6.11 -12.72
N GLY A 465 11.59 -6.98 -12.09
CA GLY A 465 11.38 -8.43 -12.07
C GLY A 465 11.46 -9.09 -13.44
N GLY A 466 10.73 -10.21 -13.58
CA GLY A 466 10.67 -11.05 -14.76
C GLY A 466 11.56 -12.29 -14.65
N GLN A 467 11.90 -12.90 -15.79
CA GLN A 467 12.56 -14.20 -15.88
C GLN A 467 13.79 -14.18 -16.77
N LYS A 468 14.95 -14.61 -16.25
CA LYS A 468 16.20 -14.60 -17.03
C LYS A 468 16.13 -15.54 -18.22
N ARG A 469 16.46 -15.03 -19.41
CA ARG A 469 16.59 -15.84 -20.61
C ARG A 469 17.97 -16.50 -20.68
N ARG A 470 18.03 -17.83 -20.72
CA ARG A 470 19.26 -18.61 -20.97
C ARG A 470 19.19 -19.27 -22.36
N GLY A 471 19.73 -18.58 -23.36
CA GLY A 471 19.68 -19.05 -24.76
C GLY A 471 18.25 -19.01 -25.32
N LYS A 472 17.78 -20.12 -25.90
CA LYS A 472 16.38 -20.24 -26.37
C LYS A 472 15.38 -20.51 -25.23
N ASN A 473 15.86 -20.87 -24.03
CA ASN A 473 15.00 -21.25 -22.91
C ASN A 473 14.90 -20.10 -21.91
N VAL A 474 13.68 -19.83 -21.45
CA VAL A 474 13.41 -18.87 -20.38
C VAL A 474 13.58 -19.60 -19.05
N SER A 475 14.39 -19.08 -18.13
CA SER A 475 14.50 -19.65 -16.79
C SER A 475 13.16 -19.52 -16.09
N GLN A 476 12.66 -20.59 -15.47
CA GLN A 476 11.43 -20.52 -14.68
C GLN A 476 11.59 -19.74 -13.36
N SER A 477 12.82 -19.38 -12.98
CA SER A 477 13.08 -18.64 -11.75
C SER A 477 12.74 -17.14 -11.89
N PRO A 478 11.89 -16.59 -11.01
CA PRO A 478 11.67 -15.15 -10.87
C PRO A 478 12.96 -14.40 -10.52
N THR A 479 12.97 -13.07 -10.70
CA THR A 479 14.16 -12.23 -10.49
C THR A 479 13.92 -11.08 -9.51
N TYR A 480 15.01 -10.64 -8.87
CA TYR A 480 15.05 -9.44 -8.02
C TYR A 480 15.37 -8.15 -8.80
N ASP A 481 15.57 -8.28 -10.12
CA ASP A 481 16.14 -7.22 -10.94
C ASP A 481 15.25 -5.97 -10.91
N SER A 482 15.88 -4.81 -10.72
CA SER A 482 15.23 -3.50 -10.73
C SER A 482 16.18 -2.51 -11.39
N VAL A 483 15.73 -1.88 -12.47
CA VAL A 483 16.58 -0.99 -13.27
C VAL A 483 15.80 0.25 -13.66
N ALA A 484 16.44 1.42 -13.54
CA ALA A 484 15.96 2.65 -14.15
C ALA A 484 16.79 2.96 -15.39
N VAL A 485 16.12 3.29 -16.49
CA VAL A 485 16.73 3.61 -17.77
C VAL A 485 16.39 5.05 -18.13
N ASP A 486 17.42 5.85 -18.39
CA ASP A 486 17.23 7.12 -19.07
C ASP A 486 17.00 6.85 -20.57
N VAL A 487 15.77 7.10 -21.02
CA VAL A 487 15.32 6.82 -22.39
C VAL A 487 16.08 7.67 -23.42
N THR A 488 16.65 8.79 -23.01
CA THR A 488 17.36 9.72 -23.91
C THR A 488 18.82 9.32 -24.13
N SER A 489 19.53 8.98 -23.05
CA SER A 489 20.93 8.56 -23.10
C SER A 489 21.10 7.05 -23.35
N GLY A 490 20.12 6.24 -22.94
CA GLY A 490 20.18 4.78 -22.90
C GLY A 490 20.97 4.24 -21.71
N ASN A 491 21.37 5.12 -20.78
CA ASN A 491 22.11 4.74 -19.57
C ASN A 491 21.18 4.08 -18.57
N THR A 492 21.71 3.05 -17.90
CA THR A 492 21.03 2.29 -16.86
C THR A 492 21.58 2.69 -15.49
N ASP A 493 20.69 3.08 -14.59
CA ASP A 493 21.01 3.33 -13.19
C ASP A 493 20.54 2.14 -12.35
N GLU A 494 21.43 1.70 -11.44
CA GLU A 494 21.07 0.72 -10.43
C GLU A 494 20.18 1.38 -9.37
N ILE A 495 19.01 0.78 -9.14
CA ILE A 495 18.05 1.20 -8.13
C ILE A 495 17.89 0.09 -7.09
N ALA A 496 17.21 0.39 -5.98
CA ALA A 496 16.95 -0.59 -4.94
C ALA A 496 16.31 -1.85 -5.52
N SER A 497 16.97 -3.00 -5.33
CA SER A 497 16.49 -4.31 -5.79
C SER A 497 15.11 -4.62 -5.23
N LEU A 498 14.33 -5.40 -5.99
CA LEU A 498 13.02 -5.85 -5.54
C LEU A 498 13.13 -6.55 -4.17
N PRO A 499 12.17 -6.35 -3.26
CA PRO A 499 12.19 -7.01 -1.95
C PRO A 499 12.02 -8.53 -2.02
N THR A 500 11.41 -9.01 -3.10
CA THR A 500 11.16 -10.43 -3.36
C THR A 500 11.31 -10.68 -4.85
N ALA A 501 11.80 -11.85 -5.25
CA ALA A 501 11.88 -12.20 -6.65
C ALA A 501 10.48 -12.31 -7.25
N LEU A 502 10.21 -11.58 -8.33
CA LEU A 502 8.90 -11.55 -8.97
C LEU A 502 8.99 -11.89 -10.47
N THR A 503 7.94 -12.53 -10.97
CA THR A 503 7.67 -12.79 -12.39
C THR A 503 6.23 -12.41 -12.72
N ASN A 504 5.88 -12.35 -14.00
CA ASN A 504 4.55 -11.89 -14.47
C ASN A 504 4.21 -10.52 -13.89
N CYS A 505 5.21 -9.65 -13.92
CA CYS A 505 5.17 -8.39 -13.23
C CYS A 505 4.33 -7.37 -14.00
N SER A 506 3.59 -6.55 -13.28
CA SER A 506 2.88 -5.39 -13.82
C SER A 506 3.24 -4.19 -12.97
N ALA A 507 3.50 -3.05 -13.62
CA ALA A 507 3.85 -1.84 -12.91
C ALA A 507 3.06 -0.63 -13.40
N LEU A 508 2.79 0.29 -12.48
CA LEU A 508 1.97 1.48 -12.72
C LEU A 508 2.55 2.66 -11.95
N HIS A 509 2.87 3.74 -12.66
CA HIS A 509 3.21 5.02 -12.03
C HIS A 509 1.94 5.69 -11.50
N VAL A 510 2.00 6.13 -10.25
CA VAL A 510 0.94 6.86 -9.56
C VAL A 510 1.53 8.00 -8.76
N ARG A 511 0.68 8.99 -8.45
CA ARG A 511 1.03 10.10 -7.57
C ARG A 511 0.09 10.13 -6.38
N VAL A 512 0.60 9.75 -5.22
CA VAL A 512 -0.19 9.57 -3.99
C VAL A 512 0.31 10.50 -2.89
N PRO A 513 -0.56 10.97 -1.99
CA PRO A 513 -0.14 11.69 -0.80
C PRO A 513 0.92 10.90 0.00
N GLN A 514 2.01 11.56 0.38
CA GLN A 514 3.17 10.90 1.00
C GLN A 514 2.80 10.14 2.27
N GLN A 515 1.82 10.65 3.05
CA GLN A 515 1.33 10.04 4.29
C GLN A 515 0.88 8.57 4.12
N TYR A 516 0.39 8.19 2.94
CA TYR A 516 -0.12 6.84 2.68
C TYR A 516 0.94 5.82 2.27
N VAL A 517 2.19 6.27 2.07
CA VAL A 517 3.33 5.43 1.65
C VAL A 517 4.56 5.65 2.52
N ARG A 518 4.37 6.18 3.75
CA ARG A 518 5.47 6.47 4.66
C ARG A 518 6.19 5.20 5.13
N CYS A 519 5.45 4.14 5.40
CA CYS A 519 6.00 2.91 5.97
C CYS A 519 7.14 2.31 5.14
N HIS A 520 8.22 1.95 5.81
CA HIS A 520 9.24 1.07 5.25
C HIS A 520 8.69 -0.32 4.97
N ILE A 521 9.27 -1.04 4.01
CA ILE A 521 8.89 -2.44 3.80
C ILE A 521 9.19 -3.33 5.02
N ASN A 522 10.22 -2.97 5.77
CA ASN A 522 10.61 -3.61 7.03
C ASN A 522 10.06 -2.86 8.25
N CYS A 523 9.02 -2.05 8.08
CA CYS A 523 8.49 -1.19 9.14
C CYS A 523 8.02 -2.04 10.34
N PRO A 524 8.59 -1.83 11.55
CA PRO A 524 8.21 -2.59 12.75
C PRO A 524 6.73 -2.43 13.08
N HIS A 525 6.18 -1.20 13.00
CA HIS A 525 4.75 -0.91 13.17
C HIS A 525 3.87 -1.78 12.26
N CYS A 526 4.22 -1.93 10.96
CA CYS A 526 3.43 -2.76 10.04
C CYS A 526 3.59 -4.26 10.28
N ASN A 527 4.78 -4.71 10.66
CA ASN A 527 5.03 -6.12 10.97
C ASN A 527 4.29 -6.56 12.24
N ALA A 528 4.25 -5.71 13.26
CA ALA A 528 3.49 -5.92 14.48
C ALA A 528 1.98 -6.04 14.18
N LEU A 529 1.43 -5.12 13.38
CA LEU A 529 0.02 -5.16 12.96
C LEU A 529 -0.32 -6.41 12.15
N ALA A 530 0.57 -6.85 11.25
CA ALA A 530 0.38 -8.05 10.44
C ALA A 530 0.37 -9.34 11.27
N ASN A 531 1.09 -9.36 12.39
CA ASN A 531 1.07 -10.47 13.35
C ASN A 531 -0.15 -10.43 14.29
N GLY A 532 -0.75 -9.24 14.50
CA GLY A 532 -1.91 -9.05 15.37
C GLY A 532 -3.29 -9.05 14.69
N THR A 533 -3.39 -8.81 13.38
CA THR A 533 -4.69 -8.69 12.69
C THR A 533 -4.65 -9.18 11.24
N ARG A 534 -5.13 -10.40 11.01
CA ARG A 534 -5.52 -10.91 9.68
C ARG A 534 -7.03 -11.12 9.50
N GLU A 535 -7.83 -10.63 10.45
CA GLU A 535 -9.29 -10.66 10.37
C GLU A 535 -9.83 -9.24 10.39
N ASN A 536 -9.78 -8.56 9.25
CA ASN A 536 -10.66 -7.41 8.98
C ASN A 536 -10.87 -7.31 7.47
N ILE A 537 -11.43 -8.38 6.91
CA ILE A 537 -12.21 -8.28 5.67
C ILE A 537 -13.64 -8.01 6.13
N SER A 538 -14.06 -6.75 6.16
CA SER A 538 -15.47 -6.41 6.34
C SER A 538 -16.23 -6.87 5.09
N TYR A 539 -16.85 -8.04 5.16
CA TYR A 539 -17.87 -8.45 4.20
C TYR A 539 -19.13 -7.63 4.47
N SER A 540 -19.31 -6.54 3.72
CA SER A 540 -20.62 -5.92 3.60
C SER A 540 -21.29 -6.53 2.36
N GLU A 541 -22.05 -7.61 2.54
CA GLU A 541 -23.03 -8.03 1.55
C GLU A 541 -24.17 -7.02 1.56
N SER A 542 -24.25 -6.21 0.51
CA SER A 542 -25.45 -5.45 0.20
C SER A 542 -26.35 -6.37 -0.61
N GLU A 543 -27.27 -7.06 0.05
CA GLU A 543 -28.42 -7.66 -0.61
C GLU A 543 -29.26 -6.55 -1.23
N SER A 544 -29.35 -6.53 -2.56
CA SER A 544 -30.43 -5.87 -3.27
C SER A 544 -31.32 -6.96 -3.84
N GLY A 545 -32.50 -7.11 -3.26
CA GLY A 545 -33.47 -8.11 -3.66
C GLY A 545 -34.01 -7.92 -5.07
N SER A 546 -34.48 -9.03 -5.64
CA SER A 546 -35.72 -9.07 -6.41
C SER A 546 -36.13 -10.54 -6.58
N GLU A 547 -37.24 -10.85 -5.94
CA GLU A 547 -38.38 -11.61 -6.46
C GLU A 547 -38.21 -13.10 -6.83
N SER A 548 -39.01 -13.86 -6.09
CA SER A 548 -39.52 -15.20 -6.32
C SER A 548 -40.04 -15.43 -7.74
N GLU A 549 -39.66 -16.56 -8.33
CA GLU A 549 -40.57 -17.40 -9.10
C GLU A 549 -40.29 -18.88 -8.77
N SER A 550 -41.39 -19.59 -8.60
CA SER A 550 -41.59 -20.97 -8.12
C SER A 550 -41.41 -22.04 -9.21
N GLU A 551 -41.65 -23.29 -8.82
CA GLU A 551 -41.80 -24.54 -9.60
C GLU A 551 -40.49 -25.34 -9.75
N ASP A 552 -40.37 -26.63 -9.37
CA ASP A 552 -41.34 -27.69 -9.10
C ASP A 552 -40.81 -28.75 -8.11
N GLU A 553 -41.75 -29.42 -7.45
CA GLU A 553 -41.61 -30.62 -6.64
C GLU A 553 -41.02 -31.81 -7.44
N ILE A 554 -40.34 -32.74 -6.74
CA ILE A 554 -40.64 -34.18 -6.77
C ILE A 554 -40.05 -34.84 -5.51
N ASP A 555 -40.98 -35.45 -4.79
CA ASP A 555 -40.94 -36.37 -3.67
C ASP A 555 -40.11 -37.65 -3.94
N SER A 556 -39.48 -38.22 -2.90
CA SER A 556 -39.69 -39.63 -2.48
C SER A 556 -38.69 -40.14 -1.43
N GLY A 557 -39.24 -40.46 -0.25
CA GLY A 557 -38.92 -41.63 0.60
C GLY A 557 -37.59 -41.65 1.36
N SER A 558 -37.47 -42.18 2.57
CA SER A 558 -38.40 -42.87 3.48
C SER A 558 -37.57 -43.22 4.72
N GLU A 559 -38.18 -43.06 5.89
CA GLU A 559 -38.08 -43.85 7.13
C GLU A 559 -36.76 -44.57 7.50
N ILE A 560 -36.31 -44.37 8.75
CA ILE A 560 -36.07 -45.45 9.74
C ILE A 560 -36.14 -44.83 11.14
N GLU A 561 -37.06 -45.38 11.94
CA GLU A 561 -37.23 -45.20 13.38
C GLU A 561 -36.16 -45.99 14.17
N SER A 562 -35.82 -45.53 15.37
CA SER A 562 -35.67 -46.40 16.54
C SER A 562 -35.68 -45.57 17.83
N GLU A 563 -36.70 -45.83 18.65
CA GLU A 563 -36.88 -45.42 20.03
C GLU A 563 -35.87 -46.12 20.97
N ASP A 564 -35.58 -45.51 22.12
CA ASP A 564 -35.63 -46.19 23.42
C ASP A 564 -35.65 -45.14 24.57
N GLU A 565 -36.50 -45.43 25.55
CA GLU A 565 -37.03 -44.60 26.65
C GLU A 565 -36.20 -44.59 27.96
N ILE A 566 -36.74 -43.83 28.94
CA ILE A 566 -36.71 -43.99 30.42
C ILE A 566 -35.60 -43.20 31.16
N ASP A 567 -35.80 -42.48 32.27
CA ASP A 567 -36.89 -41.86 33.05
C ASP A 567 -36.20 -41.21 34.27
N SER A 568 -36.79 -40.13 34.81
CA SER A 568 -37.06 -39.90 36.24
C SER A 568 -36.80 -38.47 36.74
N GLY A 569 -37.87 -37.87 37.28
CA GLY A 569 -37.80 -37.09 38.52
C GLY A 569 -38.25 -35.63 38.45
N SER A 570 -39.54 -35.39 38.64
CA SER A 570 -40.15 -34.10 39.00
C SER A 570 -40.81 -34.18 40.38
N GLU A 571 -40.68 -33.14 41.20
CA GLU A 571 -41.59 -32.69 42.29
C GLU A 571 -41.07 -31.31 42.74
N ILE A 572 -41.72 -30.17 42.41
CA ILE A 572 -42.89 -29.51 43.01
C ILE A 572 -42.69 -29.19 44.51
N GLU A 573 -42.62 -27.90 44.87
CA GLU A 573 -43.65 -27.20 45.69
C GLU A 573 -43.30 -25.72 45.92
N SER A 574 -44.38 -24.96 45.93
CA SER A 574 -44.61 -23.51 46.03
C SER A 574 -44.65 -23.00 47.47
N GLU A 575 -44.55 -21.68 47.67
CA GLU A 575 -45.37 -20.89 48.62
C GLU A 575 -45.10 -19.37 48.40
N ASP A 576 -46.08 -18.67 47.80
CA ASP A 576 -46.93 -17.56 48.33
C ASP A 576 -46.37 -16.69 49.48
N GLU A 577 -46.67 -15.40 49.71
CA GLU A 577 -47.71 -14.42 49.32
C GLU A 577 -47.17 -13.04 49.86
N ILE A 578 -47.58 -11.83 49.43
CA ILE A 578 -48.66 -10.94 49.94
C ILE A 578 -48.33 -9.56 49.27
N ASP A 579 -49.09 -9.02 48.32
CA ASP A 579 -50.33 -8.23 48.37
C ASP A 579 -50.23 -6.74 48.80
N SER A 580 -50.86 -5.91 47.96
CA SER A 580 -51.70 -4.74 48.25
C SER A 580 -51.18 -3.30 48.05
N GLY A 581 -52.01 -2.55 47.30
CA GLY A 581 -52.30 -1.12 47.49
C GLY A 581 -51.67 -0.20 46.44
N SER A 582 -52.32 0.26 45.34
CA SER A 582 -53.64 0.88 45.12
C SER A 582 -53.42 2.28 44.50
N GLU A 583 -54.05 2.51 43.33
CA GLU A 583 -54.81 3.73 42.95
C GLU A 583 -54.06 5.08 42.84
N ASN A 584 -54.32 6.01 41.90
CA ASN A 584 -55.33 6.19 40.85
C ASN A 584 -54.82 7.31 39.89
N GLU A 585 -55.23 7.22 38.63
CA GLU A 585 -55.80 8.25 37.72
C GLU A 585 -55.26 9.71 37.80
N SER A 586 -54.94 10.44 36.74
CA SER A 586 -55.77 10.72 35.55
C SER A 586 -55.04 11.71 34.60
N GLU A 587 -55.19 11.44 33.30
CA GLU A 587 -55.57 12.34 32.19
C GLU A 587 -54.80 13.65 31.88
N ASP A 588 -54.15 13.60 30.72
CA ASP A 588 -54.45 14.31 29.47
C ASP A 588 -54.42 15.85 29.33
N GLU A 589 -53.65 16.22 28.29
CA GLU A 589 -53.86 17.27 27.28
C GLU A 589 -54.04 18.74 27.71
N ILE A 590 -53.19 19.62 27.14
CA ILE A 590 -53.61 20.54 26.07
C ILE A 590 -52.39 21.31 25.53
N ASN A 591 -52.34 21.34 24.21
CA ASN A 591 -51.44 22.04 23.32
C ASN A 591 -51.81 23.53 23.17
N SER A 592 -50.85 24.46 23.13
CA SER A 592 -50.89 25.66 22.27
C SER A 592 -49.64 26.53 22.46
N GLY A 593 -49.10 26.99 21.34
CA GLY A 593 -47.81 27.67 21.27
C GLY A 593 -47.83 29.17 21.50
N SER A 594 -46.66 29.79 21.33
CA SER A 594 -46.49 31.06 20.62
C SER A 594 -45.01 31.45 20.57
N GLU A 595 -44.68 32.07 19.44
CA GLU A 595 -43.42 32.67 19.05
C GLU A 595 -42.98 33.81 19.98
N GLY A 596 -41.68 34.12 19.97
CA GLY A 596 -41.12 35.31 20.61
C GLY A 596 -39.64 35.48 20.30
N GLU A 597 -39.35 36.24 19.24
CA GLU A 597 -38.05 36.78 18.85
C GLU A 597 -37.41 37.62 19.98
N SER A 598 -36.08 37.64 20.08
CA SER A 598 -35.25 38.84 19.78
C SER A 598 -33.82 38.75 20.34
N GLU A 599 -32.90 38.99 19.41
CA GLU A 599 -31.56 39.59 19.44
C GLU A 599 -30.92 40.01 20.79
N HIS A 600 -29.67 39.55 21.00
CA HIS A 600 -28.48 40.43 20.98
C HIS A 600 -27.21 39.67 20.61
#